data_AF-A0A9D6PXE0-F1
#
_entry.id   AF-A0A9D6PXE0-F1
#
_cell.length_a   1.000
_cell.length_b   1.000
_cell.length_c   1.000
_cell.angle_alpha   90.00
_cell.angle_beta   90.00
_cell.angle_gamma   90.00
#
_symmetry.space_group_name_H-M   'P 1'
#
loop_
_entity.id
_entity.type
_entity.pdbx_description
1 polymer ?
#
loop_
_entity_poly.entity_id
_entity_poly.type
_entity_poly.pdbx_seq_one_letter_code
_entity_poly.pdbx_strand_id
1 'polypeptide(L)'
;MRDRLAWARSNLAWILLGGGVLALGLGLSGVGYVSHLEQNNSFCASCHTQPEFEYYQRLIDSQQPTTDLATFHLRHEEAVKCIDCHGGEGLAGRAQVLAKSAWDALKFLVGVHRQPAMMSIPLPDQACSKCHQDVYYQPGFENHFHNEIPNSMQTFRCLDCHLAHPLGDPTISFGTRDVFFPECVRCHQEMGGPLQLR
;
A
#
# COMPACT_ATOMS: atom_id res chain seq x y z
N MET A 1 -24.74 53.58 -17.79
CA MET A 1 -24.83 52.10 -17.99
C MET A 1 -23.46 51.41 -17.96
N ARG A 2 -22.41 51.98 -18.57
CA ARG A 2 -21.03 51.43 -18.56
C ARG A 2 -20.46 51.15 -17.16
N ASP A 3 -20.71 52.02 -16.18
CA ASP A 3 -20.14 51.87 -14.82
C ASP A 3 -20.82 50.76 -14.01
N ARG A 4 -22.10 50.47 -14.25
CA ARG A 4 -22.81 49.35 -13.62
C ARG A 4 -22.32 47.99 -14.12
N LEU A 5 -21.96 47.92 -15.41
CA LEU A 5 -21.36 46.72 -16.01
C LEU A 5 -19.93 46.49 -15.48
N ALA A 6 -19.14 47.55 -15.28
CA ALA A 6 -17.82 47.43 -14.68
C ALA A 6 -17.88 46.95 -13.22
N TRP A 7 -18.79 47.53 -12.42
CA TRP A 7 -19.00 47.13 -11.02
C TRP A 7 -19.53 45.69 -10.87
N ALA A 8 -20.47 45.27 -11.72
CA ALA A 8 -20.97 43.89 -11.71
C ALA A 8 -19.87 42.87 -12.06
N ARG A 9 -18.99 43.20 -13.03
CA ARG A 9 -17.87 42.33 -13.43
C ARG A 9 -16.80 42.24 -12.34
N SER A 10 -16.49 43.33 -11.63
CA SER A 10 -15.54 43.29 -10.51
C SER A 10 -16.07 42.46 -9.35
N ASN A 11 -17.36 42.59 -9.00
CA ASN A 11 -17.95 41.81 -7.92
C ASN A 11 -18.01 40.32 -8.25
N LEU A 12 -18.36 39.97 -9.49
CA LEU A 12 -18.34 38.57 -9.93
C LEU A 12 -16.93 37.97 -9.87
N ALA A 13 -15.90 38.72 -10.26
CA ALA A 13 -14.51 38.26 -10.18
C ALA A 13 -14.10 37.97 -8.72
N TRP A 14 -14.45 38.85 -7.77
CA TRP A 14 -14.17 38.63 -6.35
C TRP A 14 -14.97 37.47 -5.75
N ILE A 15 -16.23 37.28 -6.16
CA ILE A 15 -17.05 36.14 -5.73
C ILE A 15 -16.45 34.82 -6.25
N LEU A 16 -16.06 34.77 -7.52
CA LEU A 16 -15.44 33.58 -8.10
C LEU A 16 -14.08 33.29 -7.47
N LEU A 17 -13.27 34.32 -7.22
CA LEU A 17 -11.98 34.17 -6.55
C LEU A 17 -12.15 33.72 -5.09
N GLY A 18 -13.04 34.37 -4.33
CA GLY A 18 -13.35 33.98 -2.95
C GLY A 18 -13.91 32.57 -2.86
N GLY A 19 -14.82 32.21 -3.77
CA GLY A 19 -15.36 30.85 -3.89
C GLY A 19 -14.29 29.81 -4.23
N GLY A 20 -13.38 30.14 -5.15
CA GLY A 20 -12.26 29.28 -5.52
C GLY A 20 -11.28 29.05 -4.37
N VAL A 21 -10.92 30.11 -3.63
CA VAL A 21 -10.04 30.00 -2.45
C VAL A 21 -10.71 29.17 -1.35
N LEU A 22 -12.00 29.40 -1.08
CA LEU A 22 -12.74 28.61 -0.10
C LEU A 22 -12.80 27.13 -0.49
N ALA A 23 -13.12 26.83 -1.74
CA ALA A 23 -13.18 25.45 -2.23
C ALA A 23 -11.81 24.76 -2.13
N LEU A 24 -10.72 25.45 -2.47
CA LEU A 24 -9.36 24.94 -2.32
C LEU A 24 -9.01 24.69 -0.84
N GLY A 25 -9.34 25.65 0.04
CA GLY A 25 -9.10 25.53 1.48
C GLY A 25 -9.84 24.33 2.09
N LEU A 26 -11.11 24.13 1.73
CA LEU A 26 -11.90 22.98 2.15
C LEU A 26 -11.34 21.66 1.59
N GLY A 27 -10.96 21.65 0.31
CA GLY A 27 -10.36 20.47 -0.33
C GLY A 27 -9.06 20.04 0.36
N LEU A 28 -8.15 20.98 0.60
CA LEU A 28 -6.89 20.71 1.30
C LEU A 28 -7.12 20.27 2.75
N SER A 29 -8.06 20.90 3.45
CA SER A 29 -8.42 20.52 4.83
C SER A 29 -9.00 19.10 4.88
N GLY A 30 -9.85 18.74 3.92
CA GLY A 30 -10.41 17.39 3.80
C GLY A 30 -9.33 16.33 3.54
N VAL A 31 -8.43 16.59 2.59
CA VAL A 31 -7.29 15.69 2.31
C VAL A 31 -6.39 15.53 3.53
N GLY A 32 -6.09 16.62 4.24
CA GLY A 32 -5.30 16.61 5.47
C GLY A 32 -5.97 15.80 6.58
N TYR A 33 -7.28 15.99 6.78
CA TYR A 33 -8.06 15.25 7.77
C TYR A 33 -8.13 13.76 7.47
N VAL A 34 -8.44 13.37 6.22
CA VAL A 34 -8.45 11.96 5.81
C VAL A 34 -7.07 11.33 5.95
N SER A 35 -6.01 12.04 5.56
CA SER A 35 -4.63 11.55 5.73
C SER A 35 -4.27 11.34 7.20
N HIS A 36 -4.82 12.15 8.11
CA HIS A 36 -4.67 11.94 9.55
C HIS A 36 -5.45 10.72 10.03
N LEU A 37 -6.68 10.52 9.55
CA LEU A 37 -7.48 9.34 9.89
C LEU A 37 -6.83 8.03 9.42
N GLU A 38 -6.21 8.02 8.23
CA GLU A 38 -5.47 6.87 7.69
C GLU A 38 -4.26 6.45 8.54
N GLN A 39 -3.80 7.29 9.46
CA GLN A 39 -2.77 6.93 10.45
C GLN A 39 -3.28 6.00 11.55
N ASN A 40 -4.58 5.69 11.55
CA ASN A 40 -5.22 4.80 12.50
C ASN A 40 -5.75 3.54 11.77
N ASN A 41 -5.18 2.37 12.07
CA ASN A 41 -5.56 1.12 11.41
C ASN A 41 -7.05 0.78 11.56
N SER A 42 -7.69 1.19 12.67
CA SER A 42 -9.14 1.00 12.86
C SER A 42 -10.00 1.78 11.87
N PHE A 43 -9.51 2.93 11.39
CA PHE A 43 -10.19 3.70 10.34
C PHE A 43 -10.21 2.91 9.03
N CYS A 44 -9.07 2.33 8.63
CA CYS A 44 -8.99 1.48 7.43
C CYS A 44 -9.99 0.31 7.50
N ALA A 45 -10.02 -0.40 8.64
CA ALA A 45 -10.91 -1.54 8.86
C ALA A 45 -12.40 -1.17 8.98
N SER A 46 -12.73 0.10 9.17
CA SER A 46 -14.14 0.54 9.26
C SER A 46 -14.87 0.54 7.92
N CYS A 47 -14.13 0.66 6.81
CA CYS A 47 -14.66 0.70 5.45
C CYS A 47 -14.21 -0.48 4.60
N HIS A 48 -13.01 -1.01 4.84
CA HIS A 48 -12.54 -2.22 4.15
C HIS A 48 -13.10 -3.46 4.84
N THR A 49 -14.11 -4.09 4.20
CA THR A 49 -14.76 -5.30 4.71
C THR A 49 -13.92 -6.55 4.44
N GLN A 50 -14.32 -7.49 3.57
CA GLN A 50 -13.53 -8.70 3.34
C GLN A 50 -12.49 -8.54 2.22
N PRO A 51 -11.27 -9.08 2.37
CA PRO A 51 -10.76 -9.83 3.53
C PRO A 51 -10.09 -8.96 4.61
N GLU A 52 -9.97 -7.65 4.41
CA GLU A 52 -9.17 -6.77 5.28
C GLU A 52 -9.62 -6.74 6.75
N PHE A 53 -10.92 -6.83 7.01
CA PHE A 53 -11.47 -6.94 8.36
C PHE A 53 -10.98 -8.19 9.08
N GLU A 54 -10.84 -9.32 8.37
CA GLU A 54 -10.30 -10.56 8.96
C GLU A 54 -8.81 -10.40 9.30
N TYR A 55 -8.07 -9.67 8.47
CA TYR A 55 -6.65 -9.35 8.72
C TYR A 55 -6.51 -8.41 9.92
N TYR A 56 -7.35 -7.38 10.00
CA TYR A 56 -7.40 -6.48 11.14
C TYR A 56 -7.83 -7.19 12.43
N GLN A 57 -8.75 -8.15 12.35
CA GLN A 57 -9.19 -8.92 13.51
C GLN A 57 -8.07 -9.80 14.06
N ARG A 58 -7.26 -10.44 13.19
CA ARG A 58 -6.06 -11.18 13.61
C ARG A 58 -5.05 -10.27 14.29
N LEU A 59 -4.89 -9.04 13.81
CA LEU A 59 -4.03 -8.04 14.44
C LEU A 59 -4.44 -7.79 15.89
N ILE A 60 -5.70 -7.36 16.11
CA ILE A 60 -6.15 -6.87 17.42
C ILE A 60 -6.41 -7.98 18.43
N ASP A 61 -6.54 -9.23 17.98
CA ASP A 61 -6.64 -10.39 18.85
C ASP A 61 -5.23 -10.80 19.35
N SER A 62 -4.84 -10.27 20.52
CA SER A 62 -3.54 -10.52 21.14
C SER A 62 -3.28 -11.99 21.49
N GLN A 63 -4.28 -12.86 21.45
CA GLN A 63 -4.12 -14.29 21.70
C GLN A 63 -3.73 -15.07 20.45
N GLN A 64 -3.93 -14.50 19.25
CA GLN A 64 -3.56 -15.17 18.00
C GLN A 64 -2.04 -15.18 17.82
N PRO A 65 -1.44 -16.30 17.37
CA PRO A 65 -0.05 -16.31 16.94
C PRO A 65 0.15 -15.38 15.74
N THR A 66 1.35 -14.82 15.63
CA THR A 66 1.75 -14.05 14.43
C THR A 66 2.04 -15.02 13.29
N THR A 67 1.09 -15.18 12.37
CA THR A 67 1.15 -16.18 11.28
C THR A 67 1.17 -15.56 9.89
N ASP A 68 1.20 -14.24 9.78
CA ASP A 68 1.34 -13.52 8.51
C ASP A 68 2.23 -12.29 8.68
N LEU A 69 2.85 -11.88 7.57
CA LEU A 69 3.84 -10.81 7.56
C LEU A 69 3.25 -9.45 7.94
N ALA A 70 1.99 -9.18 7.57
CA ALA A 70 1.31 -7.94 7.93
C ALA A 70 1.11 -7.85 9.46
N THR A 71 0.64 -8.92 10.09
CA THR A 71 0.48 -9.01 11.54
C THR A 71 1.82 -8.87 12.25
N PHE A 72 2.90 -9.41 11.68
CA PHE A 72 4.25 -9.22 12.21
C PHE A 72 4.66 -7.74 12.24
N HIS A 73 4.53 -7.04 11.11
CA HIS A 73 4.89 -5.62 11.00
C HIS A 73 4.10 -4.72 11.96
N LEU A 74 2.85 -5.07 12.22
CA LEU A 74 2.00 -4.33 13.15
C LEU A 74 2.30 -4.58 14.63
N ARG A 75 2.93 -5.72 14.96
CA ARG A 75 3.28 -6.13 16.33
C ARG A 75 4.77 -5.94 16.65
N HIS A 76 5.57 -5.54 15.67
CA HIS A 76 6.98 -5.24 15.88
C HIS A 76 7.15 -4.00 16.76
N GLU A 77 8.37 -3.80 17.30
CA GLU A 77 8.67 -2.72 18.26
C GLU A 77 8.32 -1.33 17.70
N GLU A 78 8.53 -1.15 16.39
CA GLU A 78 8.02 -0.04 15.61
C GLU A 78 6.78 -0.49 14.83
N ALA A 79 5.60 -0.34 15.41
CA ALA A 79 4.36 -0.78 14.80
C ALA A 79 4.11 -0.06 13.46
N VAL A 80 4.26 -0.81 12.36
CA VAL A 80 3.99 -0.35 11.00
C VAL A 80 2.48 -0.29 10.78
N LYS A 81 1.99 0.83 10.24
CA LYS A 81 0.56 1.06 9.97
C LYS A 81 0.19 0.56 8.58
N CYS A 82 -1.11 0.36 8.36
CA CYS A 82 -1.62 0.02 7.03
C CYS A 82 -1.12 1.00 5.95
N ILE A 83 -1.10 2.30 6.28
CA ILE A 83 -0.75 3.34 5.31
C ILE A 83 0.75 3.43 5.00
N ASP A 84 1.61 2.85 5.83
CA ASP A 84 3.05 2.88 5.59
C ASP A 84 3.42 2.05 4.35
N CYS A 85 2.65 0.97 4.11
CA CYS A 85 2.70 0.18 2.88
C CYS A 85 1.71 0.70 1.83
N HIS A 86 0.43 0.88 2.19
CA HIS A 86 -0.64 1.15 1.22
C HIS A 86 -0.80 2.62 0.81
N GLY A 87 -0.09 3.55 1.43
CA GLY A 87 -0.27 4.99 1.24
C GLY A 87 0.15 5.54 -0.11
N GLY A 88 0.86 4.74 -0.90
CA GLY A 88 1.45 5.16 -2.17
C GLY A 88 2.78 5.89 -1.98
N GLU A 89 3.66 5.76 -2.97
CA GLU A 89 4.99 6.35 -2.94
C GLU A 89 5.05 7.73 -3.59
N GLY A 90 5.70 8.66 -2.89
CA GLY A 90 5.80 10.05 -3.31
C GLY A 90 4.44 10.72 -3.52
N LEU A 91 4.46 11.93 -4.10
CA LEU A 91 3.23 12.71 -4.30
C LEU A 91 2.28 12.07 -5.33
N ALA A 92 2.83 11.50 -6.40
CA ALA A 92 2.04 10.89 -7.47
C ALA A 92 1.34 9.60 -7.00
N GLY A 93 2.07 8.68 -6.36
CA GLY A 93 1.49 7.46 -5.81
C GLY A 93 0.46 7.77 -4.72
N ARG A 94 0.76 8.74 -3.85
CA ARG A 94 -0.18 9.21 -2.83
C ARG A 94 -1.48 9.75 -3.43
N ALA A 95 -1.38 10.60 -4.47
CA ALA A 95 -2.56 11.14 -5.15
C ALA A 95 -3.39 10.04 -5.83
N GLN A 96 -2.73 9.03 -6.42
CA GLN A 96 -3.39 7.88 -7.03
C GLN A 96 -4.16 7.06 -6.01
N VAL A 97 -3.55 6.74 -4.87
CA VAL A 97 -4.19 6.01 -3.77
C VAL A 97 -5.37 6.79 -3.22
N LEU A 98 -5.20 8.09 -2.91
CA LEU A 98 -6.29 8.92 -2.40
C LEU A 98 -7.47 9.01 -3.36
N ALA A 99 -7.22 9.17 -4.66
CA ALA A 99 -8.26 9.20 -5.67
C ALA A 99 -9.01 7.85 -5.74
N LYS A 100 -8.30 6.73 -5.63
CA LYS A 100 -8.91 5.40 -5.60
C LYS A 100 -9.71 5.17 -4.34
N SER A 101 -9.18 5.53 -3.16
CA SER A 101 -9.88 5.43 -1.88
C SER A 101 -11.15 6.26 -1.86
N ALA A 102 -11.12 7.48 -2.41
CA ALA A 102 -12.31 8.31 -2.56
C ALA A 102 -13.37 7.65 -3.46
N TRP A 103 -12.95 7.04 -4.56
CA TRP A 103 -13.86 6.32 -5.46
C TRP A 103 -14.46 5.05 -4.82
N ASP A 104 -13.66 4.30 -4.07
CA ASP A 104 -14.15 3.12 -3.36
C ASP A 104 -15.07 3.50 -2.20
N ALA A 105 -14.78 4.56 -1.48
CA ALA A 105 -15.68 5.12 -0.46
C ALA A 105 -17.03 5.51 -1.07
N LEU A 106 -17.04 6.15 -2.25
CA LEU A 106 -18.29 6.46 -2.95
C LEU A 106 -19.05 5.18 -3.33
N LYS A 107 -18.37 4.19 -3.91
CA LYS A 107 -18.99 2.88 -4.23
C LYS A 107 -19.56 2.18 -3.00
N PHE A 108 -18.85 2.27 -1.88
CA PHE A 108 -19.29 1.72 -0.60
C PHE A 108 -20.59 2.42 -0.15
N LEU A 109 -20.59 3.75 -0.10
CA LEU A 109 -21.72 4.58 0.33
C LEU A 109 -22.97 4.37 -0.52
N VAL A 110 -22.84 4.17 -1.83
CA VAL A 110 -23.98 3.92 -2.73
C VAL A 110 -24.33 2.44 -2.89
N GLY A 111 -23.65 1.54 -2.16
CA GLY A 111 -23.98 0.11 -2.12
C GLY A 111 -23.61 -0.70 -3.37
N VAL A 112 -22.67 -0.21 -4.20
CA VAL A 112 -22.23 -0.89 -5.44
C VAL A 112 -20.80 -1.43 -5.36
N HIS A 113 -20.29 -1.61 -4.15
CA HIS A 113 -18.98 -2.19 -3.89
C HIS A 113 -19.00 -3.72 -4.12
N ARG A 114 -17.82 -4.29 -4.40
CA ARG A 114 -17.65 -5.75 -4.58
C ARG A 114 -16.82 -6.31 -3.44
N GLN A 115 -17.20 -7.49 -2.98
CA GLN A 115 -16.49 -8.25 -1.96
C GLN A 115 -16.18 -9.67 -2.48
N PRO A 116 -15.00 -10.24 -2.19
CA PRO A 116 -13.87 -9.60 -1.49
C PRO A 116 -13.28 -8.43 -2.28
N ALA A 117 -12.80 -7.41 -1.57
CA ALA A 117 -12.07 -6.32 -2.18
C ALA A 117 -10.75 -6.84 -2.77
N MET A 118 -10.41 -6.37 -3.97
CA MET A 118 -9.15 -6.69 -4.63
C MET A 118 -8.28 -5.44 -4.67
N MET A 119 -7.02 -5.59 -4.31
CA MET A 119 -6.02 -4.53 -4.46
C MET A 119 -5.81 -4.25 -5.95
N SER A 120 -6.23 -3.06 -6.43
CA SER A 120 -6.06 -2.66 -7.83
C SER A 120 -4.85 -1.76 -8.06
N ILE A 121 -4.24 -1.24 -6.98
CA ILE A 121 -2.98 -0.52 -7.01
C ILE A 121 -1.95 -1.44 -6.36
N PRO A 122 -1.09 -2.11 -7.15
CA PRO A 122 -0.11 -3.02 -6.58
C PRO A 122 0.87 -2.26 -5.68
N LEU A 123 1.23 -2.87 -4.56
CA LEU A 123 2.27 -2.38 -3.65
C LEU A 123 3.63 -2.38 -4.34
N PRO A 124 4.27 -1.22 -4.53
CA PRO A 124 5.57 -1.14 -5.17
C PRO A 124 6.67 -1.64 -4.21
N ASP A 125 7.83 -2.07 -4.72
CA ASP A 125 8.94 -2.53 -3.86
C ASP A 125 9.49 -1.43 -2.94
N GLN A 126 9.32 -0.17 -3.35
CA GLN A 126 9.60 1.00 -2.53
C GLN A 126 8.81 1.02 -1.21
N ALA A 127 7.63 0.39 -1.16
CA ALA A 127 6.88 0.24 0.08
C ALA A 127 7.61 -0.62 1.11
N CYS A 128 8.45 -1.55 0.63
CA CYS A 128 9.27 -2.44 1.46
C CYS A 128 10.66 -1.84 1.74
N SER A 129 11.30 -1.31 0.70
CA SER A 129 12.66 -0.75 0.78
C SER A 129 12.74 0.62 1.46
N LYS A 130 11.64 1.17 1.98
CA LYS A 130 11.69 2.22 3.01
C LYS A 130 12.42 1.76 4.28
N CYS A 131 12.21 0.51 4.67
CA CYS A 131 12.72 -0.07 5.92
C CYS A 131 13.75 -1.18 5.66
N HIS A 132 13.66 -1.87 4.53
CA HIS A 132 14.50 -3.05 4.21
C HIS A 132 15.51 -2.79 3.09
N GLN A 133 16.25 -1.67 3.14
CA GLN A 133 17.25 -1.36 2.10
C GLN A 133 18.45 -2.30 2.14
N ASP A 134 18.75 -2.81 3.32
CA ASP A 134 19.91 -3.65 3.60
C ASP A 134 19.79 -5.06 3.02
N VAL A 135 18.57 -5.52 2.72
CA VAL A 135 18.32 -6.87 2.18
C VAL A 135 19.07 -7.15 0.88
N TYR A 136 19.40 -6.14 0.08
CA TYR A 136 20.17 -6.30 -1.16
C TYR A 136 21.68 -6.43 -0.94
N TYR A 137 22.15 -6.18 0.27
CA TYR A 137 23.57 -6.07 0.58
C TYR A 137 24.02 -7.02 1.71
N GLN A 138 23.10 -7.74 2.34
CA GLN A 138 23.44 -8.73 3.35
C GLN A 138 24.19 -9.91 2.71
N PRO A 139 25.48 -10.11 3.04
CA PRO A 139 26.27 -11.16 2.44
C PRO A 139 25.84 -12.53 3.00
N GLY A 140 25.90 -13.56 2.16
CA GLY A 140 25.67 -14.94 2.60
C GLY A 140 24.86 -15.74 1.59
N PHE A 141 25.00 -17.07 1.67
CA PHE A 141 24.24 -17.97 0.82
C PHE A 141 22.74 -17.91 1.12
N GLU A 142 22.34 -17.71 2.38
CA GLU A 142 20.91 -17.58 2.74
C GLU A 142 20.22 -16.36 2.11
N ASN A 143 21.00 -15.37 1.67
CA ASN A 143 20.50 -14.17 0.99
C ASN A 143 20.94 -14.08 -0.49
N HIS A 144 21.42 -15.19 -1.07
CA HIS A 144 21.98 -15.20 -2.43
C HIS A 144 20.97 -14.69 -3.47
N PHE A 145 19.69 -15.00 -3.31
CA PHE A 145 18.65 -14.51 -4.22
C PHE A 145 18.68 -12.98 -4.31
N HIS A 146 18.56 -12.27 -3.18
CA HIS A 146 18.55 -10.81 -3.17
C HIS A 146 19.86 -10.19 -3.66
N ASN A 147 20.99 -10.84 -3.39
CA ASN A 147 22.30 -10.38 -3.84
C ASN A 147 22.50 -10.55 -5.36
N GLU A 148 21.85 -11.54 -5.98
CA GLU A 148 21.96 -11.84 -7.41
C GLU A 148 20.83 -11.21 -8.26
N ILE A 149 19.74 -10.70 -7.66
CA ILE A 149 18.68 -9.98 -8.39
C ILE A 149 19.26 -8.89 -9.32
N PRO A 150 20.24 -8.05 -8.91
CA PRO A 150 20.81 -7.05 -9.81
C PRO A 150 21.47 -7.61 -11.08
N ASN A 151 21.85 -8.89 -11.07
CA ASN A 151 22.48 -9.59 -12.20
C ASN A 151 21.46 -10.36 -13.07
N SER A 152 20.21 -10.47 -12.62
CA SER A 152 19.12 -11.16 -13.34
C SER A 152 18.54 -10.28 -14.45
N MET A 153 18.10 -10.87 -15.57
CA MET A 153 17.35 -10.15 -16.62
C MET A 153 15.85 -10.05 -16.29
N GLN A 154 15.39 -10.75 -15.25
CA GLN A 154 14.04 -10.66 -14.74
C GLN A 154 13.90 -9.58 -13.67
N THR A 155 12.71 -8.99 -13.62
CA THR A 155 12.28 -8.12 -12.54
C THR A 155 11.48 -8.93 -11.53
N PHE A 156 12.03 -9.08 -10.33
CA PHE A 156 11.35 -9.68 -9.18
C PHE A 156 10.91 -8.58 -8.24
N ARG A 157 9.67 -8.67 -7.75
CA ARG A 157 9.14 -7.79 -6.72
C ARG A 157 9.19 -8.47 -5.37
N CYS A 158 9.26 -7.68 -4.30
CA CYS A 158 9.27 -8.20 -2.93
C CYS A 158 8.05 -9.12 -2.68
N LEU A 159 6.88 -8.72 -3.20
CA LEU A 159 5.63 -9.45 -3.03
C LEU A 159 5.42 -10.63 -3.99
N ASP A 160 6.32 -10.86 -4.95
CA ASP A 160 6.28 -12.10 -5.75
C ASP A 160 6.65 -13.30 -4.87
N CYS A 161 7.40 -13.04 -3.80
CA CYS A 161 7.88 -14.02 -2.83
C CYS A 161 7.22 -13.82 -1.45
N HIS A 162 7.23 -12.59 -0.90
CA HIS A 162 6.80 -12.29 0.46
C HIS A 162 5.34 -11.80 0.49
N LEU A 163 4.38 -12.71 0.55
CA LEU A 163 2.97 -12.34 0.64
C LEU A 163 2.63 -11.78 2.03
N ALA A 164 2.03 -10.58 2.05
CA ALA A 164 1.81 -9.86 3.31
C ALA A 164 0.73 -10.47 4.21
N HIS A 165 -0.44 -10.73 3.64
CA HIS A 165 -1.65 -11.12 4.38
C HIS A 165 -1.97 -12.62 4.43
N PRO A 166 -1.64 -13.44 3.42
CA PRO A 166 -1.77 -14.88 3.52
C PRO A 166 -0.97 -15.44 4.70
N LEU A 167 -1.43 -16.56 5.24
CA LEU A 167 -0.69 -17.29 6.26
C LEU A 167 0.64 -17.76 5.69
N GLY A 168 1.70 -17.61 6.46
CA GLY A 168 3.06 -17.97 6.08
C GLY A 168 3.86 -18.55 7.23
N ASP A 169 5.00 -19.13 6.91
CA ASP A 169 5.89 -19.73 7.89
C ASP A 169 6.90 -18.68 8.41
N PRO A 170 6.85 -18.29 9.70
CA PRO A 170 7.76 -17.29 10.25
C PRO A 170 9.23 -17.71 10.19
N THR A 171 9.55 -18.99 10.05
CA THR A 171 10.94 -19.48 9.94
C THR A 171 11.57 -19.18 8.58
N ILE A 172 10.76 -18.88 7.57
CA ILE A 172 11.18 -18.46 6.22
C ILE A 172 10.61 -17.09 5.88
N SER A 173 10.62 -16.18 6.85
CA SER A 173 10.18 -14.78 6.69
C SER A 173 8.74 -14.66 6.17
N PHE A 174 7.84 -15.48 6.74
CA PHE A 174 6.42 -15.54 6.41
C PHE A 174 6.13 -15.89 4.95
N GLY A 175 7.10 -16.51 4.26
CA GLY A 175 6.89 -17.08 2.95
C GLY A 175 6.10 -18.37 2.99
N THR A 176 5.69 -18.82 1.81
CA THR A 176 5.21 -20.18 1.60
C THR A 176 6.01 -20.82 0.47
N ARG A 177 6.31 -22.12 0.60
CA ARG A 177 7.19 -22.81 -0.34
C ARG A 177 6.61 -22.87 -1.76
N ASP A 178 5.30 -22.96 -1.88
CA ASP A 178 4.57 -22.92 -3.14
C ASP A 178 4.67 -21.56 -3.86
N VAL A 179 4.98 -20.48 -3.14
CA VAL A 179 5.21 -19.15 -3.72
C VAL A 179 6.69 -18.92 -4.03
N PHE A 180 7.59 -19.24 -3.10
CA PHE A 180 9.04 -19.05 -3.29
C PHE A 180 9.64 -19.95 -4.38
N PHE A 181 9.36 -21.26 -4.34
CA PHE A 181 10.09 -22.22 -5.18
C PHE A 181 9.92 -22.00 -6.68
N PRO A 182 8.71 -21.68 -7.21
CA PRO A 182 8.56 -21.35 -8.62
C PRO A 182 9.48 -20.20 -9.06
N GLU A 183 9.64 -19.17 -8.24
CA GLU A 183 10.50 -18.02 -8.51
C GLU A 183 11.99 -18.43 -8.49
N CYS A 184 12.41 -19.27 -7.54
CA CYS A 184 13.75 -19.82 -7.51
C CYS A 184 14.07 -20.65 -8.76
N VAL A 185 13.14 -21.53 -9.17
CA VAL A 185 13.28 -22.34 -10.38
C VAL A 185 13.40 -21.45 -11.62
N ARG A 186 12.54 -20.43 -11.72
CA ARG A 186 12.53 -19.49 -12.86
C ARG A 186 13.84 -18.71 -12.95
N CYS A 187 14.37 -18.24 -11.83
CA CYS A 187 15.66 -17.56 -11.77
C CYS A 187 16.82 -18.50 -12.16
N HIS A 188 16.87 -19.70 -11.58
CA HIS A 188 17.95 -20.67 -11.87
C HIS A 188 17.92 -21.19 -13.31
N GLN A 189 16.75 -21.35 -13.93
CA GLN A 189 16.64 -21.69 -15.35
C GLN A 189 17.29 -20.66 -16.25
N GLU A 190 17.15 -19.38 -15.92
CA GLU A 190 17.73 -18.28 -16.68
C GLU A 190 19.25 -18.19 -16.46
N MET A 191 19.69 -18.26 -15.20
CA MET A 191 21.09 -18.04 -14.83
C MET A 191 21.98 -19.29 -15.00
N GLY A 192 21.42 -20.42 -15.46
CA GLY A 192 22.13 -21.69 -15.57
C GLY A 192 22.45 -22.32 -14.21
N GLY A 193 21.65 -22.03 -13.19
CA GLY A 193 21.74 -22.60 -11.84
C GLY A 193 21.17 -24.01 -11.72
N PRO A 194 21.27 -24.64 -10.53
CA PRO A 194 20.72 -25.97 -10.29
C PRO A 194 19.18 -25.95 -10.34
N LEU A 195 18.59 -26.87 -11.11
CA LEU A 195 17.13 -26.95 -11.26
C LEU A 195 16.44 -27.85 -10.22
N GLN A 196 17.21 -28.69 -9.52
CA GLN A 196 16.69 -29.58 -8.47
C GLN A 196 16.81 -28.89 -7.11
N LEU A 197 15.94 -27.93 -6.86
CA LEU A 197 15.85 -27.21 -5.59
C LEU A 197 15.06 -28.07 -4.59
N ARG A 198 15.65 -28.35 -3.42
CA ARG A 198 15.01 -29.11 -2.33
C ARG A 198 14.85 -28.24 -1.11
#